data_AF-A0A930UE52-F1
#
_entry.id   AF-A0A930UE52-F1
#
_cell.length_a   1.000
_cell.length_b   1.000
_cell.length_c   1.000
_cell.angle_alpha   90.00
_cell.angle_beta   90.00
_cell.angle_gamma   90.00
#
_symmetry.space_group_name_H-M   'P 1'
#
loop_
_entity.id
_entity.type
_entity.pdbx_description
1 polymer ?
#
loop_
_entity_poly.entity_id
_entity_poly.type
_entity_poly.pdbx_seq_one_letter_code
_entity_poly.pdbx_strand_id
1 'polypeptide(L)'
;MLDRYSDEFAITNKRIIVKTGLISRKTLEMNLNKIESVNVDQSILGRMLGYGTIRIIGTGGTREEFPNISNPIEFRKKFQELS
;
A
#
# COMPACT_ATOMS: atom_id res chain seq x y z
N MET A 1 -22.59 11.43 2.61
CA MET A 1 -21.19 11.85 2.86
C MET A 1 -20.32 10.87 2.11
N LEU A 2 -19.72 11.28 1.00
CA LEU A 2 -18.95 10.37 0.14
C LEU A 2 -17.52 10.28 0.70
N ASP A 3 -17.26 9.29 1.54
CA ASP A 3 -15.89 8.87 1.86
C ASP A 3 -15.26 8.30 0.58
N ARG A 4 -14.66 9.20 -0.22
CA ARG A 4 -14.00 8.90 -1.48
C ARG A 4 -12.49 9.02 -1.30
N TYR A 5 -11.93 8.23 -0.38
CA TYR A 5 -10.53 7.80 -0.54
C TYR A 5 -10.59 6.52 -1.37
N SER A 6 -10.15 6.58 -2.63
CA SER A 6 -10.23 5.46 -3.58
C SER A 6 -9.31 4.28 -3.24
N ASP A 7 -8.47 4.44 -2.22
CA ASP A 7 -7.48 3.46 -1.80
C ASP A 7 -7.86 2.92 -0.41
N GLU A 8 -8.19 1.62 -0.35
CA GLU A 8 -8.45 0.90 0.90
C GLU A 8 -7.29 -0.05 1.16
N PHE A 9 -6.69 0.06 2.34
CA PHE A 9 -5.70 -0.91 2.81
C PHE A 9 -6.17 -1.51 4.14
N ALA A 10 -6.18 -2.84 4.20
CA ALA A 10 -6.47 -3.60 5.41
C ALA A 10 -5.24 -4.45 5.75
N ILE A 11 -4.60 -4.15 6.87
CA ILE A 11 -3.49 -4.94 7.41
C ILE A 11 -4.04 -5.70 8.61
N THR A 12 -3.96 -7.03 8.55
CA THR A 12 -4.38 -7.92 9.63
C THR A 12 -3.16 -8.66 10.16
N ASN A 13 -3.33 -9.42 11.25
CA ASN A 13 -2.30 -10.28 11.81
C ASN A 13 -1.86 -11.45 10.90
N LYS A 14 -2.55 -11.70 9.79
CA LYS A 14 -2.26 -12.83 8.88
C LYS A 14 -1.99 -12.41 7.45
N ARG A 15 -2.65 -11.36 6.98
CA ARG A 15 -2.62 -10.91 5.58
C ARG A 15 -2.76 -9.40 5.45
N ILE A 16 -2.22 -8.88 4.36
CA ILE A 16 -2.51 -7.54 3.86
C ILE A 16 -3.43 -7.63 2.65
N ILE A 17 -4.35 -6.68 2.57
CA ILE A 17 -5.23 -6.47 1.44
C ILE A 17 -5.05 -5.01 1.01
N VAL A 18 -4.66 -4.80 -0.23
CA VAL A 18 -4.49 -3.48 -0.84
C VAL A 18 -5.46 -3.37 -2.00
N LYS A 19 -6.38 -2.41 -1.93
CA LYS A 19 -7.27 -2.04 -3.03
C LYS A 19 -6.95 -0.61 -3.43
N THR A 20 -6.69 -0.40 -4.71
CA THR A 20 -6.38 0.94 -5.23
C THR A 20 -7.09 1.18 -6.56
N GLY A 21 -7.38 2.45 -6.84
CA GLY A 21 -7.83 2.92 -8.13
C GLY A 21 -9.26 3.47 -8.13
N LEU A 22 -9.43 4.60 -8.83
CA LEU A 22 -10.68 5.35 -8.88
C LEU A 22 -11.67 4.81 -9.92
N ILE A 23 -11.16 4.37 -11.08
CA ILE A 23 -11.94 3.89 -12.23
C ILE A 23 -11.72 2.38 -12.43
N SER A 24 -10.46 1.96 -12.54
CA SER A 24 -10.06 0.55 -12.54
C SER A 24 -9.50 0.20 -11.16
N ARG A 25 -10.11 -0.79 -10.49
CA ARG A 25 -9.71 -1.21 -9.14
C ARG A 25 -8.74 -2.39 -9.23
N LYS A 26 -7.51 -2.21 -8.74
CA LYS A 26 -6.56 -3.31 -8.51
C LYS A 26 -6.69 -3.75 -7.06
N THR A 27 -6.89 -5.05 -6.84
CA THR A 27 -6.89 -5.67 -5.50
C THR A 27 -5.73 -6.65 -5.42
N LEU A 28 -4.95 -6.57 -4.34
CA LEU A 28 -3.91 -7.52 -4.00
C LEU A 28 -4.13 -8.04 -2.59
N GLU A 29 -4.05 -9.35 -2.43
CA GLU A 29 -4.02 -10.01 -1.13
C GLU A 29 -2.72 -10.81 -1.01
N MET A 30 -1.98 -10.58 0.07
CA MET A 30 -0.73 -11.28 0.36
C MET A 30 -0.67 -11.63 1.85
N ASN A 31 -0.22 -12.84 2.18
CA ASN A 31 0.02 -13.18 3.58
C ASN A 31 1.18 -12.36 4.13
N LEU A 32 1.06 -11.93 5.39
CA LEU A 32 2.07 -11.10 6.05
C LEU A 32 3.43 -11.82 6.12
N ASN A 33 3.41 -13.13 6.34
CA ASN A 33 4.59 -13.99 6.36
C ASN A 33 5.28 -14.17 5.00
N LYS A 34 4.63 -13.78 3.91
CA LYS A 34 5.19 -13.81 2.56
C LYS A 34 5.74 -12.45 2.14
N ILE A 35 5.74 -11.44 3.01
CA ILE A 35 6.26 -10.12 2.71
C ILE A 35 7.65 -10.01 3.33
N GLU A 36 8.63 -9.69 2.49
CA GLU A 36 10.00 -9.44 2.92
C GLU A 36 10.23 -7.96 3.24
N SER A 37 9.66 -7.06 2.43
CA SER A 37 9.76 -5.62 2.70
C SER A 37 8.67 -4.80 2.04
N VAL A 38 8.38 -3.65 2.65
CA VAL A 38 7.49 -2.62 2.13
C VAL A 38 8.29 -1.33 1.97
N ASN A 39 8.36 -0.84 0.75
CA ASN A 39 9.02 0.42 0.39
C ASN A 39 7.97 1.45 -0.01
N VAL A 40 8.22 2.71 0.36
CA VAL A 40 7.38 3.85 -0.03
C VAL A 40 8.23 4.82 -0.82
N ASP A 41 7.78 5.15 -2.02
CA ASP A 41 8.39 6.13 -2.90
C ASP A 41 7.47 7.34 -3.02
N GLN A 42 7.96 8.50 -2.59
CA GLN A 42 7.24 9.78 -2.67
C GLN A 42 8.17 10.84 -3.24
N SER A 43 7.78 11.39 -4.40
CA SER A 43 8.40 12.59 -4.95
C SER A 43 8.06 13.81 -4.10
N ILE A 44 8.78 14.92 -4.30
CA ILE A 44 8.52 16.20 -3.61
C ILE A 44 7.06 16.64 -3.83
N LEU A 45 6.57 16.56 -5.07
CA LEU A 45 5.18 16.85 -5.41
C LEU A 45 4.21 15.86 -4.77
N GLY A 46 4.55 14.57 -4.76
CA GLY A 46 3.77 13.54 -4.08
C GLY A 46 3.62 13.81 -2.58
N ARG A 47 4.67 14.32 -1.92
CA ARG A 47 4.60 14.73 -0.52
C ARG A 47 3.69 15.95 -0.30
N MET A 48 3.77 16.95 -1.18
CA MET A 48 2.90 18.13 -1.10
C MET A 48 1.43 17.80 -1.34
N LEU A 49 1.15 16.88 -2.26
CA LEU A 49 -0.20 16.49 -2.68
C LEU A 49 -0.72 15.24 -1.93
N GLY A 50 0.06 14.66 -1.03
CA GLY A 50 -0.33 13.54 -0.19
C GLY A 50 -0.46 12.19 -0.91
N TYR A 51 0.24 11.96 -2.02
CA TYR A 51 0.24 10.69 -2.74
C TYR A 51 1.64 10.10 -2.90
N GLY A 52 1.73 8.81 -3.22
CA GLY A 52 2.97 8.16 -3.62
C GLY A 52 2.77 6.72 -4.06
N THR A 53 3.87 5.99 -4.15
CA THR A 53 3.89 4.62 -4.63
C THR A 53 4.33 3.68 -3.52
N ILE A 54 3.56 2.63 -3.28
CA ILE A 54 3.92 1.54 -2.37
C ILE A 54 4.48 0.39 -3.20
N ARG A 55 5.65 -0.11 -2.80
CA ARG A 55 6.33 -1.27 -3.38
C ARG A 55 6.40 -2.38 -2.34
N ILE A 56 5.70 -3.48 -2.60
CA ILE A 56 5.71 -4.67 -1.74
C ILE A 56 6.63 -5.70 -2.38
N ILE A 57 7.60 -6.19 -1.62
CA ILE A 57 8.49 -7.28 -2.02
C ILE A 57 8.06 -8.51 -1.24
N GLY A 58 7.58 -9.52 -1.97
CA GLY A 58 7.18 -10.80 -1.43
C GLY A 58 8.31 -11.84 -1.49
N THR A 59 8.12 -12.95 -0.79
CA THR A 59 9.06 -14.08 -0.75
C THR A 59 9.32 -14.62 -2.15
N GLY A 60 10.60 -14.82 -2.46
CA GLY A 60 11.02 -15.28 -3.79
C GLY A 60 11.16 -14.15 -4.81
N GLY A 61 11.18 -12.89 -4.37
CA GLY A 61 11.48 -11.72 -5.21
C GLY A 61 10.30 -11.18 -6.01
N THR A 62 9.07 -11.65 -5.74
CA THR A 62 7.85 -11.07 -6.32
C THR A 62 7.74 -9.60 -5.92
N ARG A 63 7.54 -8.72 -6.90
CA ARG A 63 7.43 -7.27 -6.69
C ARG A 63 6.08 -6.78 -7.15
N GLU A 64 5.36 -6.15 -6.24
CA GLU A 64 4.05 -5.57 -6.52
C GLU A 64 4.07 -4.08 -6.24
N GLU A 65 3.64 -3.29 -7.22
CA GLU A 65 3.63 -1.84 -7.13
C GLU A 65 2.20 -1.31 -7.15
N PHE A 66 1.98 -0.32 -6.28
CA PHE A 66 0.72 0.39 -6.11
C PHE A 66 1.00 1.89 -6.23
N PRO A 67 0.94 2.45 -7.45
CA PRO A 67 1.13 3.88 -7.66
C PRO A 67 -0.12 4.67 -7.24
N ASN A 68 0.07 5.97 -6.99
CA ASN A 68 -0.99 6.92 -6.66
C ASN A 68 -1.78 6.58 -5.40
N ILE A 69 -1.14 5.92 -4.43
CA ILE A 69 -1.74 5.67 -3.13
C ILE A 69 -1.76 6.97 -2.33
N SER A 70 -2.94 7.30 -1.81
CA SER A 70 -3.12 8.40 -0.85
C SER A 70 -2.44 8.06 0.48
N ASN A 71 -1.65 8.98 1.03
CA ASN A 71 -0.96 8.86 2.31
C ASN A 71 -0.18 7.53 2.51
N PRO A 72 0.77 7.18 1.61
CA PRO A 72 1.46 5.89 1.65
C PRO A 72 2.37 5.71 2.88
N ILE A 73 2.75 6.81 3.55
CA ILE A 73 3.49 6.78 4.81
C ILE A 73 2.67 6.12 5.92
N GLU A 74 1.36 6.37 5.97
CA GLU A 74 0.48 5.79 7.00
C GLU A 74 0.41 4.26 6.85
N PHE A 75 0.32 3.77 5.61
CA PHE A 75 0.38 2.34 5.32
C PHE A 75 1.67 1.71 5.87
N ARG A 76 2.82 2.31 5.56
CA ARG A 76 4.12 1.82 6.04
C ARG A 76 4.18 1.80 7.57
N LYS A 77 3.68 2.85 8.22
CA LYS A 77 3.64 2.93 9.68
C LYS A 77 2.81 1.79 10.28
N LYS A 78 1.59 1.57 9.79
CA LYS A 78 0.72 0.46 10.24
C LYS A 78 1.33 -0.91 9.97
N PHE A 79 2.03 -1.09 8.85
CA PHE A 79 2.74 -2.33 8.56
C PHE A 79 3.86 -2.59 9.58
N GLN A 80 4.64 -1.56 9.94
CA GLN A 80 5.71 -1.67 10.93
C GLN A 80 5.20 -1.94 12.36
N GLU A 81 3.99 -1.51 12.70
CA GLU A 81 3.36 -1.79 13.99
C GLU A 81 2.86 -3.25 14.11
N LEU A 82 2.67 -3.95 12.98
CA LEU A 82 2.10 -5.30 12.92
C LEU A 82 3.10 -6.40 12.54
N SER A 83 4.25 -6.02 11.99
CA SER A 83 5.37 -6.91 11.64
C SER A 83 6.33 -7.10 12.81
#